data_AF-A0A8C3NPE4-F1
#
_entry.id   AF-A0A8C3NPE4-F1
#
_cell.length_a   1.000
_cell.length_b   1.000
_cell.length_c   1.000
_cell.angle_alpha   90.00
_cell.angle_beta   90.00
_cell.angle_gamma   90.00
#
_symmetry.space_group_name_H-M   'P 1'
#
loop_
_entity.id
_entity.type
_entity.pdbx_description
1 polymer ?
#
loop_
_entity_poly.entity_id
_entity_poly.type
_entity_poly.pdbx_seq_one_letter_code
_entity_poly.pdbx_strand_id
1 'polypeptide(L)'
;FGEMTNSENCNFTDIDHLAWTVQLGMSIPTFILGLVLNSLALIVLCCFSRKQTKTSVYMINLVLADILLLLSLPPKLYYSANKVPGLLCSFIQAPYFVNTYTSIFIIVCITVDRYICIRHPFEGRANQSPRWAVLICCFIWAVAWICSSPIYVFHKKESIKCFHNMSEQTWSVPYIVSVEIFGFLTPLAVMVFCSVQTIWILLNHKTHDKKNVEERGSLRVIVINLVVFLVCFTPVHLGICLQCLVRQHVIVGCRMKQTISLFLQVSMTFANLNCCLDAIFYYFAAKEFCKRAHLKRVMELIEIQGTTLQF
;
A
#
# COMPACT_ATOMS: atom_id res chain seq x y z
N PHE A 1 22.96 24.66 -43.00
CA PHE A 1 23.74 23.47 -43.41
C PHE A 1 24.73 23.16 -42.30
N GLY A 2 24.68 21.93 -41.77
CA GLY A 2 25.41 21.42 -40.60
C GLY A 2 24.47 21.16 -39.41
N GLU A 3 23.60 20.13 -39.41
CA GLU A 3 23.89 18.70 -39.09
C GLU A 3 24.65 18.53 -37.76
N MET A 4 24.30 17.67 -36.80
CA MET A 4 23.40 16.52 -36.75
C MET A 4 23.10 16.24 -35.28
N THR A 5 21.85 15.94 -34.96
CA THR A 5 21.39 15.42 -33.67
C THR A 5 22.09 14.10 -33.33
N ASN A 6 23.11 14.12 -32.46
CA ASN A 6 23.51 12.90 -31.77
C ASN A 6 22.50 12.64 -30.65
N SER A 7 21.45 11.89 -30.95
CA SER A 7 20.79 11.11 -29.90
C SER A 7 21.81 10.08 -29.42
N GLU A 8 22.56 10.40 -28.36
CA GLU A 8 23.36 9.39 -27.67
C GLU A 8 22.40 8.32 -27.14
N ASN A 9 22.33 7.20 -27.86
CA ASN A 9 21.60 6.03 -27.42
C ASN A 9 22.33 5.47 -26.20
N CYS A 10 21.83 5.81 -25.00
CA CYS A 10 22.36 5.28 -23.76
C CYS A 10 22.16 3.75 -23.73
N ASN A 11 23.21 3.00 -23.37
CA ASN A 11 23.10 1.56 -23.18
C ASN A 11 22.50 1.25 -21.80
N PHE A 12 21.45 0.42 -21.72
CA PHE A 12 20.79 0.05 -20.45
C PHE A 12 21.00 -1.42 -20.05
N THR A 13 21.74 -2.22 -20.82
CA THR A 13 21.87 -3.66 -20.58
C THR A 13 22.30 -4.02 -19.15
N ASP A 14 23.38 -3.42 -18.64
CA ASP A 14 23.86 -3.70 -17.28
C ASP A 14 22.85 -3.33 -16.20
N ILE A 15 22.11 -2.23 -16.43
CA ILE A 15 21.08 -1.75 -15.52
C ILE A 15 19.88 -2.70 -15.50
N ASP A 16 19.43 -3.13 -16.67
CA ASP A 16 18.33 -4.08 -16.80
C ASP A 16 18.69 -5.43 -16.17
N HIS A 17 19.94 -5.89 -16.35
CA HIS A 17 20.43 -7.11 -15.69
C HIS A 17 20.46 -6.98 -14.16
N LEU A 18 20.94 -5.85 -13.64
CA LEU A 18 20.97 -5.60 -12.19
C LEU A 18 19.56 -5.51 -11.61
N ALA A 19 18.67 -4.74 -12.25
CA ALA A 19 17.30 -4.59 -11.82
C ALA A 19 16.53 -5.91 -11.86
N TRP A 20 16.72 -6.71 -12.91
CA TRP A 20 16.17 -8.06 -13.02
C TRP A 20 16.65 -8.98 -11.90
N THR A 21 17.95 -8.94 -11.58
CA THR A 21 18.54 -9.72 -10.48
C THR A 21 17.91 -9.33 -9.14
N VAL A 22 17.77 -8.03 -8.86
CA VAL A 22 17.11 -7.53 -7.66
C VAL A 22 15.64 -7.94 -7.62
N GLN A 23 14.94 -7.81 -8.75
CA GLN A 23 13.54 -8.18 -8.85
C GLN A 23 13.31 -9.65 -8.55
N LEU A 24 14.13 -10.55 -9.09
CA LEU A 24 14.07 -12.00 -8.78
C LEU A 24 14.36 -12.26 -7.30
N GLY A 25 15.46 -11.70 -6.78
CA GLY A 25 15.91 -11.92 -5.41
C GLY A 25 14.91 -11.44 -4.35
N MET A 26 14.13 -10.40 -4.65
CA MET A 26 13.13 -9.86 -3.72
C MET A 26 11.71 -10.39 -3.97
N SER A 27 11.28 -10.54 -5.22
CA SER A 27 9.88 -10.89 -5.53
C SER A 27 9.54 -12.32 -5.14
N ILE A 28 10.48 -13.27 -5.25
CA ILE A 28 10.23 -14.67 -4.90
C ILE A 28 10.00 -14.83 -3.38
N PRO A 29 10.89 -14.34 -2.50
CA PRO A 29 10.62 -14.38 -1.06
C PRO A 29 9.36 -13.61 -0.68
N THR A 30 9.13 -12.44 -1.29
CA THR A 30 7.93 -11.62 -1.03
C THR A 30 6.65 -12.37 -1.40
N PHE A 31 6.63 -13.07 -2.53
CA PHE A 31 5.51 -13.89 -2.96
C PHE A 31 5.18 -14.99 -1.95
N ILE A 32 6.19 -15.78 -1.56
CA ILE A 32 6.02 -16.91 -0.66
C ILE A 32 5.59 -16.42 0.74
N LEU A 33 6.37 -15.51 1.33
CA LEU A 33 6.11 -15.01 2.67
C LEU A 33 4.80 -14.21 2.71
N GLY A 34 4.58 -13.34 1.74
CA GLY A 34 3.39 -12.51 1.65
C GLY A 34 2.11 -13.34 1.52
N LEU A 35 2.10 -14.40 0.70
CA LEU A 35 0.92 -15.26 0.57
C LEU A 35 0.60 -15.98 1.88
N VAL A 36 1.62 -16.52 2.55
CA VAL A 36 1.43 -17.20 3.84
C VAL A 36 0.88 -16.22 4.87
N LEU A 37 1.52 -15.06 5.04
CA LEU A 37 1.13 -14.07 6.05
C LEU A 37 -0.27 -13.51 5.77
N ASN A 38 -0.58 -13.14 4.53
CA ASN A 38 -1.87 -12.54 4.18
C ASN A 38 -3.01 -13.57 4.19
N SER A 39 -2.77 -14.82 3.79
CA SER A 39 -3.77 -15.89 3.90
C SER A 39 -4.10 -16.19 5.36
N LEU A 40 -3.09 -16.28 6.22
CA LEU A 40 -3.29 -16.44 7.67
C LEU A 40 -4.05 -15.25 8.25
N ALA A 41 -3.70 -14.02 7.88
CA ALA A 41 -4.41 -12.82 8.31
C ALA A 41 -5.88 -12.84 7.87
N LEU A 42 -6.17 -13.23 6.62
CA LEU A 42 -7.54 -13.34 6.11
C LEU A 42 -8.36 -14.37 6.89
N ILE A 43 -7.80 -15.55 7.16
CA ILE A 43 -8.45 -16.59 7.97
C ILE A 43 -8.75 -16.06 9.37
N VAL A 44 -7.78 -15.40 10.02
CA VAL A 44 -7.97 -14.84 11.36
C VAL A 44 -9.06 -13.77 11.36
N LEU A 45 -9.05 -12.86 10.40
CA LEU A 45 -10.02 -11.77 10.30
C LEU A 45 -11.43 -12.27 9.98
N CYS A 46 -11.58 -13.25 9.09
CA CYS A 46 -12.88 -13.77 8.67
C CYS A 46 -13.48 -14.77 9.67
N CYS A 47 -12.67 -15.69 10.21
CA CYS A 47 -13.16 -16.80 11.02
C CYS A 47 -13.18 -16.49 12.53
N PHE A 48 -12.31 -15.61 13.02
CA PHE A 48 -12.17 -15.35 14.47
C PHE A 48 -12.69 -13.98 14.91
N SER A 49 -12.98 -13.05 13.99
CA SER A 49 -13.63 -11.78 14.35
C SER A 49 -15.15 -11.95 14.45
N ARG A 50 -15.63 -12.17 15.68
CA ARG A 50 -17.06 -12.36 15.99
C ARG A 50 -17.95 -11.15 15.64
N LYS A 51 -17.37 -9.95 15.50
CA LYS A 51 -18.07 -8.73 15.05
C LYS A 51 -17.18 -7.95 14.08
N GLN A 52 -17.73 -7.58 12.93
CA GLN A 52 -17.06 -6.74 11.95
C GLN A 52 -17.02 -5.28 12.45
N THR A 53 -15.82 -4.77 12.71
CA THR A 53 -15.58 -3.35 13.01
C THR A 53 -15.18 -2.60 11.75
N LYS A 54 -15.25 -1.27 11.75
CA LYS A 54 -14.72 -0.45 10.64
C LYS A 54 -13.26 -0.76 10.32
N THR A 55 -12.42 -0.84 11.36
CA THR A 55 -11.01 -1.19 11.19
C THR A 55 -10.87 -2.59 10.58
N SER A 56 -11.66 -3.58 11.03
CA SER A 56 -11.65 -4.93 10.45
C SER A 56 -11.97 -4.92 8.95
N VAL A 57 -12.94 -4.10 8.51
CA VAL A 57 -13.28 -3.96 7.09
C VAL A 57 -12.11 -3.39 6.27
N TYR A 58 -11.45 -2.34 6.78
CA TYR A 58 -10.26 -1.79 6.13
C TYR A 58 -9.13 -2.83 6.06
N MET A 59 -8.87 -3.54 7.16
CA MET A 59 -7.85 -4.59 7.20
C MET A 59 -8.13 -5.71 6.20
N ILE A 60 -9.38 -6.19 6.10
CA ILE A 60 -9.76 -7.22 5.12
C ILE A 60 -9.52 -6.72 3.69
N ASN A 61 -9.92 -5.49 3.37
CA ASN A 61 -9.71 -4.94 2.03
C ASN A 61 -8.23 -4.76 1.69
N LEU A 62 -7.40 -4.39 2.66
CA LEU A 62 -5.96 -4.28 2.48
C LEU A 62 -5.32 -5.66 2.26
N VAL A 63 -5.71 -6.68 3.03
CA VAL A 63 -5.30 -8.10 2.77
C VAL A 63 -5.74 -8.58 1.38
N LEU A 64 -6.93 -8.21 0.92
CA LEU A 64 -7.39 -8.58 -0.42
C LEU A 64 -6.58 -7.88 -1.53
N ALA A 65 -6.22 -6.60 -1.34
CA ALA A 65 -5.34 -5.88 -2.25
C ALA A 65 -3.93 -6.52 -2.28
N ASP A 66 -3.40 -6.88 -1.11
CA ASP A 66 -2.10 -7.52 -0.96
C ASP A 66 -2.06 -8.91 -1.63
N ILE A 67 -3.11 -9.72 -1.48
CA ILE A 67 -3.24 -11.00 -2.21
C ILE A 67 -3.26 -10.75 -3.72
N LEU A 68 -3.99 -9.73 -4.18
CA LEU A 68 -4.05 -9.37 -5.59
C LEU A 68 -2.67 -8.96 -6.15
N LEU A 69 -1.87 -8.21 -5.38
CA LEU A 69 -0.47 -7.90 -5.70
C LEU A 69 0.37 -9.17 -5.79
N LEU A 70 0.29 -10.04 -4.78
CA LEU A 70 1.08 -11.27 -4.70
C LEU A 70 0.81 -12.17 -5.91
N LEU A 71 -0.44 -12.35 -6.30
CA LEU A 71 -0.82 -13.10 -7.51
C LEU A 71 -0.30 -12.45 -8.81
N SER A 72 -0.02 -11.15 -8.78
CA SER A 72 0.54 -10.41 -9.92
C SER A 72 2.07 -10.52 -10.03
N LEU A 73 2.78 -10.95 -8.97
CA LEU A 73 4.24 -11.03 -8.98
C LEU A 73 4.80 -12.10 -9.95
N PRO A 74 4.29 -13.36 -10.00
CA PRO A 74 4.80 -14.34 -10.96
C PRO A 74 4.58 -13.93 -12.43
N PRO A 75 3.39 -13.44 -12.84
CA PRO A 75 3.19 -12.87 -14.17
C PRO A 75 4.12 -11.68 -14.45
N LYS A 76 4.33 -10.78 -13.49
CA LYS A 76 5.27 -9.66 -13.63
C LYS A 76 6.68 -10.16 -13.94
N LEU A 77 7.18 -11.17 -13.21
CA LEU A 77 8.49 -11.76 -13.49
C LEU A 77 8.54 -12.32 -14.91
N TYR A 78 7.61 -13.19 -15.28
CA TYR A 78 7.64 -13.84 -16.59
C TYR A 78 7.48 -12.85 -17.77
N TYR A 79 6.53 -11.93 -17.70
CA TYR A 79 6.19 -11.02 -18.80
C TYR A 79 6.99 -9.72 -18.83
N SER A 80 7.90 -9.49 -17.87
CA SER A 80 8.91 -8.44 -18.02
C SER A 80 10.05 -8.85 -18.97
N ALA A 81 10.26 -10.16 -19.18
CA ALA A 81 11.21 -10.69 -20.16
C ALA A 81 10.57 -11.09 -21.49
N ASN A 82 9.30 -11.49 -21.47
CA ASN A 82 8.57 -12.02 -22.63
C ASN A 82 7.55 -11.03 -23.17
N LYS A 83 7.42 -10.96 -24.50
CA LYS A 83 6.43 -10.10 -25.15
C LYS A 83 5.04 -10.74 -25.12
N VAL A 84 4.02 -9.92 -24.89
CA VAL A 84 2.61 -10.32 -24.94
C VAL A 84 1.77 -9.30 -25.68
N PRO A 85 0.56 -9.68 -26.16
CA PRO A 85 -0.41 -8.71 -26.64
C PRO A 85 -0.66 -7.63 -25.58
N GLY A 86 -0.66 -6.36 -25.98
CA GLY A 86 -0.71 -5.29 -25.00
C GLY A 86 -2.00 -5.22 -24.16
N LEU A 87 -3.13 -5.77 -24.63
CA LEU A 87 -4.33 -5.94 -23.79
C LEU A 87 -4.09 -6.90 -22.63
N LEU A 88 -3.43 -8.04 -22.90
CA LEU A 88 -3.05 -9.01 -21.87
C LEU A 88 -2.02 -8.40 -20.91
N CYS A 89 -1.07 -7.63 -21.46
CA CYS A 89 -0.09 -6.91 -20.66
C CYS A 89 -0.74 -5.96 -19.65
N SER A 90 -1.74 -5.21 -20.11
CA SER A 90 -2.47 -4.28 -19.27
C SER A 90 -3.27 -4.98 -18.18
N PHE A 91 -3.84 -6.16 -18.48
CA PHE A 91 -4.49 -7.01 -17.49
C PHE A 91 -3.51 -7.54 -16.43
N ILE A 92 -2.28 -7.87 -16.83
CA ILE A 92 -1.21 -8.28 -15.91
C ILE A 92 -0.76 -7.11 -15.03
N GLN A 93 -0.70 -5.89 -15.58
CA GLN A 93 -0.23 -4.70 -14.88
C GLN A 93 -1.23 -4.08 -13.93
N ALA A 94 -2.51 -4.08 -14.29
CA ALA A 94 -3.53 -3.39 -13.52
C ALA A 94 -3.62 -3.83 -12.05
N PRO A 95 -3.68 -5.12 -11.69
CA PRO A 95 -3.77 -5.52 -10.29
C PRO A 95 -2.56 -5.04 -9.45
N TYR A 96 -1.38 -4.87 -10.07
CA TYR A 96 -0.21 -4.26 -9.43
C TYR A 96 -0.47 -2.81 -9.00
N PHE A 97 -0.95 -1.97 -9.92
CA PHE A 97 -1.25 -0.56 -9.65
C PHE A 97 -2.50 -0.37 -8.78
N VAL A 98 -3.52 -1.21 -8.97
CA VAL A 98 -4.71 -1.24 -8.14
C VAL A 98 -4.34 -1.49 -6.69
N ASN A 99 -3.44 -2.44 -6.42
CA ASN A 99 -2.92 -2.65 -5.07
C ASN A 99 -2.25 -1.39 -4.52
N THR A 100 -1.30 -0.79 -5.25
CA THR A 100 -0.57 0.41 -4.77
C THR A 100 -1.52 1.49 -4.26
N TYR A 101 -2.51 1.87 -5.07
CA TYR A 101 -3.43 2.94 -4.68
C TYR A 101 -4.45 2.50 -3.64
N THR A 102 -4.96 1.26 -3.74
CA THR A 102 -5.89 0.72 -2.73
C THR A 102 -5.22 0.68 -1.36
N SER A 103 -3.96 0.23 -1.28
CA SER A 103 -3.19 0.19 -0.04
C SER A 103 -2.90 1.58 0.52
N ILE A 104 -2.46 2.51 -0.33
CA ILE A 104 -2.29 3.93 0.04
C ILE A 104 -3.56 4.49 0.69
N PHE A 105 -4.70 4.41 -0.01
CA PHE A 105 -5.93 5.03 0.46
C PHE A 105 -6.48 4.32 1.71
N ILE A 106 -6.40 2.99 1.80
CA ILE A 106 -6.86 2.27 2.98
C ILE A 106 -5.99 2.61 4.21
N ILE A 107 -4.66 2.66 4.07
CA ILE A 107 -3.75 3.03 5.17
C ILE A 107 -4.05 4.46 5.66
N VAL A 108 -4.34 5.40 4.74
CA VAL A 108 -4.81 6.75 5.09
C VAL A 108 -6.13 6.68 5.85
N CYS A 109 -7.12 5.93 5.36
CA CYS A 109 -8.41 5.76 6.05
C CYS A 109 -8.26 5.20 7.46
N ILE A 110 -7.38 4.21 7.67
CA ILE A 110 -7.07 3.66 9.00
C ILE A 110 -6.46 4.74 9.89
N THR A 111 -5.52 5.53 9.38
CA THR A 111 -4.88 6.61 10.15
C THR A 111 -5.85 7.72 10.52
N VAL A 112 -6.73 8.12 9.60
CA VAL A 112 -7.80 9.10 9.84
C VAL A 112 -8.81 8.58 10.87
N ASP A 113 -9.23 7.33 10.76
CA ASP A 113 -10.14 6.68 11.73
C ASP A 113 -9.53 6.71 13.14
N ARG A 114 -8.24 6.41 13.28
CA ARG A 114 -7.53 6.48 14.56
C ARG A 114 -7.42 7.91 15.09
N TYR A 115 -7.13 8.87 14.23
CA TYR A 115 -7.10 10.29 14.59
C TYR A 115 -8.46 10.75 15.14
N ILE A 116 -9.56 10.45 14.44
CA ILE A 116 -10.92 10.83 14.88
C ILE A 116 -11.26 10.17 16.21
N CYS A 117 -10.95 8.88 16.38
CA CYS A 117 -11.22 8.17 17.65
C CYS A 117 -10.49 8.78 18.85
N ILE A 118 -9.29 9.33 18.63
CA ILE A 118 -8.46 9.91 19.71
C ILE A 118 -8.83 11.37 19.96
N ARG A 119 -9.04 12.17 18.91
CA ARG A 119 -9.36 13.59 19.03
C ARG A 119 -10.81 13.82 19.44
N HIS A 120 -11.73 13.01 18.95
CA HIS A 120 -13.18 13.17 19.11
C HIS A 120 -13.82 11.84 19.56
N PRO A 121 -13.64 11.41 20.82
CA PRO A 121 -14.04 10.08 21.29
C PRO A 121 -15.55 9.80 21.19
N PHE A 122 -16.40 10.82 21.36
CA PHE A 122 -17.86 10.69 21.21
C PHE A 122 -18.26 10.44 19.75
N GLU A 123 -17.71 11.21 18.81
CA GLU A 123 -17.92 11.02 17.37
C GLU A 123 -17.32 9.71 16.89
N GLY A 124 -16.11 9.37 17.36
CA GLY A 124 -15.43 8.12 17.06
C GLY A 124 -16.23 6.89 17.49
N ARG A 125 -16.95 6.94 18.63
CA ARG A 125 -17.83 5.86 19.10
C ARG A 125 -19.14 5.78 18.30
N ALA A 126 -19.76 6.93 17.99
CA ALA A 126 -20.98 6.97 17.16
C ALA A 126 -20.71 6.49 15.73
N ASN A 127 -19.52 6.79 15.21
CA ASN A 127 -19.08 6.46 13.87
C ASN A 127 -18.38 5.09 13.82
N GLN A 128 -18.76 4.07 14.60
CA GLN A 128 -18.15 2.72 14.52
C GLN A 128 -18.86 1.76 13.55
N SER A 129 -19.92 2.21 12.86
CA SER A 129 -20.67 1.34 11.95
C SER A 129 -19.84 0.87 10.75
N PRO A 130 -19.67 -0.44 10.51
CA PRO A 130 -18.85 -0.96 9.42
C PRO A 130 -19.39 -0.59 8.02
N ARG A 131 -20.68 -0.21 7.92
CA ARG A 131 -21.32 0.15 6.64
C ARG A 131 -20.57 1.26 5.90
N TRP A 132 -20.14 2.30 6.61
CA TRP A 132 -19.38 3.40 6.02
C TRP A 132 -18.02 2.95 5.51
N ALA A 133 -17.32 2.07 6.24
CA ALA A 133 -16.04 1.52 5.79
C ALA A 133 -16.21 0.68 4.52
N VAL A 134 -17.30 -0.10 4.41
CA VAL A 134 -17.60 -0.87 3.19
C VAL A 134 -17.81 0.07 2.00
N LEU A 135 -18.61 1.12 2.15
CA LEU A 135 -18.86 2.09 1.07
C LEU A 135 -17.56 2.80 0.63
N ILE A 136 -16.73 3.22 1.59
CA ILE A 136 -15.43 3.85 1.30
C ILE A 136 -14.51 2.86 0.56
N CYS A 137 -14.40 1.62 1.02
CA CYS A 137 -13.60 0.61 0.33
C CYS A 137 -14.11 0.36 -1.09
N CYS A 138 -15.42 0.18 -1.29
CA CYS A 138 -15.99 0.01 -2.63
C CYS A 138 -15.65 1.18 -3.56
N PHE A 139 -15.71 2.42 -3.04
CA PHE A 139 -15.30 3.60 -3.79
C PHE A 139 -13.81 3.59 -4.13
N ILE A 140 -12.94 3.28 -3.16
CA ILE A 140 -11.49 3.18 -3.38
C ILE A 140 -11.17 2.15 -4.46
N TRP A 141 -11.77 0.95 -4.39
CA TRP A 141 -11.59 -0.10 -5.39
C TRP A 141 -12.04 0.35 -6.78
N ALA A 142 -13.23 0.95 -6.89
CA ALA A 142 -13.75 1.44 -8.16
C ALA A 142 -12.80 2.50 -8.78
N VAL A 143 -12.37 3.48 -7.98
CA VAL A 143 -11.42 4.51 -8.42
C VAL A 143 -10.08 3.89 -8.83
N ALA A 144 -9.53 2.97 -8.04
CA ALA A 144 -8.25 2.32 -8.32
C ALA A 144 -8.29 1.56 -9.66
N TRP A 145 -9.36 0.81 -9.93
CA TRP A 145 -9.55 0.11 -11.21
C TRP A 145 -9.75 1.07 -12.38
N ILE A 146 -10.58 2.10 -12.23
CA ILE A 146 -10.85 3.09 -13.28
C ILE A 146 -9.57 3.88 -13.61
N CYS A 147 -8.82 4.32 -12.61
CA CYS A 147 -7.58 5.09 -12.80
C CYS A 147 -6.40 4.23 -13.29
N SER A 148 -6.42 2.92 -13.01
CA SER A 148 -5.48 1.96 -13.63
C SER A 148 -5.89 1.60 -15.06
N SER A 149 -7.10 1.98 -15.50
CA SER A 149 -7.63 1.61 -16.81
C SER A 149 -6.95 2.23 -18.05
N PRO A 150 -6.36 3.45 -18.00
CA PRO A 150 -5.67 4.02 -19.16
C PRO A 150 -4.54 3.13 -19.68
N ILE A 151 -3.95 2.31 -18.81
CA ILE A 151 -2.96 1.29 -19.16
C ILE A 151 -3.52 0.33 -20.23
N TYR A 152 -4.81 -0.05 -20.16
CA TYR A 152 -5.48 -0.93 -21.15
C TYR A 152 -5.65 -0.33 -22.53
N VAL A 153 -5.85 0.99 -22.61
CA VAL A 153 -6.12 1.68 -23.88
C VAL A 153 -4.83 1.96 -24.63
N PHE A 154 -3.75 2.27 -23.90
CA PHE A 154 -2.49 2.67 -24.50
C PHE A 154 -1.66 1.52 -25.10
N HIS A 155 -1.97 0.27 -24.75
CA HIS A 155 -1.23 -0.90 -25.25
C HIS A 155 -1.91 -1.65 -26.42
N LYS A 156 -2.94 -1.08 -27.05
CA LYS A 156 -3.85 -1.84 -27.95
C LYS A 156 -3.25 -2.42 -29.25
N LYS A 157 -2.02 -2.08 -29.66
CA LYS A 157 -1.55 -2.36 -31.05
C LYS A 157 -0.23 -3.12 -31.22
N GLU A 158 0.55 -3.39 -30.18
CA GLU A 158 1.87 -4.04 -30.33
C GLU A 158 2.15 -5.13 -29.29
N SER A 159 3.03 -6.08 -29.65
CA SER A 159 3.57 -7.07 -28.72
C SER A 159 4.70 -6.43 -27.89
N ILE A 160 4.44 -6.23 -26.61
CA ILE A 160 5.31 -5.46 -25.72
C ILE A 160 5.74 -6.28 -24.51
N LYS A 161 6.89 -5.93 -23.92
CA LYS A 161 7.30 -6.42 -22.61
C LYS A 161 6.56 -5.61 -21.54
N CYS A 162 5.95 -6.29 -20.58
CA CYS A 162 5.21 -5.60 -19.52
C CYS A 162 6.16 -4.93 -18.53
N PHE A 163 5.69 -3.85 -17.92
CA PHE A 163 6.44 -3.07 -16.91
C PHE A 163 7.78 -2.50 -17.39
N HIS A 164 8.06 -2.56 -18.68
CA HIS A 164 9.28 -2.04 -19.28
C HIS A 164 8.94 -1.16 -20.47
N ASN A 165 9.48 0.06 -20.48
CA ASN A 165 9.25 1.06 -21.52
C ASN A 165 7.75 1.31 -21.82
N MET A 166 6.97 1.66 -20.78
CA MET A 166 5.55 2.04 -20.89
C MET A 166 5.33 3.14 -21.94
N SER A 167 4.13 3.17 -22.55
CA SER A 167 3.84 4.09 -23.66
C SER A 167 3.98 5.57 -23.27
N GLU A 168 4.26 6.42 -24.26
CA GLU A 168 4.39 7.88 -24.10
C GLU A 168 3.14 8.52 -23.49
N GLN A 169 1.94 8.00 -23.76
CA GLN A 169 0.69 8.48 -23.16
C GLN A 169 0.65 8.22 -21.64
N THR A 170 1.24 7.12 -21.17
CA THR A 170 1.37 6.81 -19.74
C THR A 170 2.35 7.77 -19.05
N TRP A 171 3.31 8.31 -19.79
CA TRP A 171 4.28 9.31 -19.33
C TRP A 171 3.87 10.75 -19.65
N SER A 172 2.63 10.98 -20.08
CA SER A 172 2.15 12.33 -20.32
C SER A 172 2.17 13.16 -19.04
N VAL A 173 2.69 14.39 -19.12
CA VAL A 173 2.82 15.28 -17.95
C VAL A 173 1.50 15.46 -17.19
N PRO A 174 0.35 15.70 -17.84
CA PRO A 174 -0.92 15.84 -17.13
C PRO A 174 -1.32 14.59 -16.34
N TYR A 175 -1.07 13.40 -16.89
CA TYR A 175 -1.39 12.14 -16.22
C TYR A 175 -0.46 11.92 -15.02
N ILE A 176 0.85 12.08 -15.20
CA ILE A 176 1.82 11.91 -14.10
C ILE A 176 1.58 12.92 -12.99
N VAL A 177 1.34 14.19 -13.31
CA VAL A 177 1.02 15.23 -12.31
C VAL A 177 -0.27 14.87 -11.55
N SER A 178 -1.30 14.36 -12.24
CA SER A 178 -2.53 13.91 -11.59
C SER A 178 -2.28 12.73 -10.63
N VAL A 179 -1.49 11.75 -11.08
CA VAL A 179 -1.07 10.60 -10.26
C VAL A 179 -0.29 11.05 -9.02
N GLU A 180 0.66 11.96 -9.17
CA GLU A 180 1.47 12.45 -8.06
C GLU A 180 0.64 13.27 -7.07
N ILE A 181 -0.22 14.18 -7.54
CA ILE A 181 -1.04 15.03 -6.66
C ILE A 181 -2.10 14.21 -5.92
N PHE A 182 -2.92 13.44 -6.65
CA PHE A 182 -4.08 12.75 -6.07
C PHE A 182 -3.73 11.37 -5.54
N GLY A 183 -2.80 10.67 -6.17
CA GLY A 183 -2.38 9.33 -5.79
C GLY A 183 -1.32 9.30 -4.68
N PHE A 184 -0.57 10.38 -4.46
CA PHE A 184 0.52 10.39 -3.48
C PHE A 184 0.58 11.60 -2.56
N LEU A 185 0.74 12.83 -3.08
CA LEU A 185 0.96 14.03 -2.26
C LEU A 185 -0.21 14.35 -1.35
N THR A 186 -1.44 14.22 -1.86
CA THR A 186 -2.65 14.42 -1.05
C THR A 186 -2.77 13.35 0.06
N PRO A 187 -2.67 12.03 -0.25
CA PRO A 187 -2.56 10.98 0.77
C PRO A 187 -1.45 11.21 1.79
N LEU A 188 -0.25 11.60 1.35
CA LEU A 188 0.90 11.87 2.21
C LEU A 188 0.61 13.01 3.18
N ALA A 189 0.06 14.13 2.69
CA ALA A 189 -0.26 15.29 3.51
C ALA A 189 -1.28 14.92 4.61
N VAL A 190 -2.35 14.21 4.24
CA VAL A 190 -3.35 13.72 5.20
C VAL A 190 -2.73 12.77 6.22
N MET A 191 -1.92 11.82 5.76
CA MET A 191 -1.27 10.85 6.63
C MET A 191 -0.33 11.51 7.63
N VAL A 192 0.54 12.40 7.18
CA VAL A 192 1.50 13.11 8.04
C VAL A 192 0.74 13.99 9.02
N PHE A 193 -0.24 14.77 8.57
CA PHE A 193 -1.05 15.61 9.43
C PHE A 193 -1.73 14.79 10.54
N CYS A 194 -2.50 13.76 10.18
CA CYS A 194 -3.21 12.92 11.14
C CYS A 194 -2.25 12.20 12.09
N SER A 195 -1.10 11.74 11.60
CA SER A 195 -0.09 11.07 12.42
C SER A 195 0.53 12.03 13.43
N VAL A 196 0.99 13.20 12.99
CA VAL A 196 1.59 14.23 13.86
C VAL A 196 0.60 14.69 14.92
N GLN A 197 -0.64 15.01 14.54
CA GLN A 197 -1.67 15.44 15.48
C GLN A 197 -1.97 14.36 16.52
N THR A 198 -2.11 13.12 16.08
CA THR A 198 -2.40 12.01 17.02
C THR A 198 -1.24 11.76 17.97
N ILE A 199 0.00 11.75 17.46
CA ILE A 199 1.21 11.60 18.29
C ILE A 199 1.27 12.75 19.30
N TRP A 200 1.04 13.99 18.88
CA TRP A 200 1.07 15.16 19.75
C TRP A 200 0.03 15.08 20.87
N ILE A 201 -1.23 14.72 20.55
CA ILE A 201 -2.29 14.54 21.54
C ILE A 201 -1.89 13.46 22.56
N LEU A 202 -1.43 12.30 22.10
CA LEU A 202 -1.03 11.18 22.96
C LEU A 202 0.21 11.48 23.82
N LEU A 203 1.09 12.37 23.35
CA LEU A 203 2.27 12.80 24.12
C LEU A 203 1.90 13.84 25.18
N ASN A 204 0.96 14.75 24.90
CA ASN A 204 0.54 15.80 25.83
C ASN A 204 -0.48 15.33 26.86
N HIS A 205 -1.24 14.27 26.59
CA HIS A 205 -2.15 13.67 27.57
C HIS A 205 -1.44 12.84 28.66
N LYS A 206 -0.10 12.86 28.70
CA LYS A 206 0.75 12.12 29.65
C LYS A 206 0.71 12.64 31.10
N THR A 207 0.02 13.74 31.40
CA THR A 207 0.05 14.36 32.74
C THR A 207 -0.92 13.79 33.76
N HIS A 208 -1.84 12.88 33.38
CA HIS A 208 -2.69 12.17 34.35
C HIS A 208 -2.67 10.65 34.07
N ASP A 209 -1.93 9.95 34.92
CA ASP A 209 -2.01 8.53 35.31
C ASP A 209 -2.46 7.45 34.29
N LYS A 210 -1.60 6.43 34.13
CA LYS A 210 -1.77 5.19 33.32
C LYS A 210 -2.14 5.37 31.84
N LYS A 211 -1.12 5.27 30.97
CA LYS A 211 -1.32 4.97 29.53
C LYS A 211 -2.20 3.72 29.39
N ASN A 212 -3.42 3.89 28.91
CA ASN A 212 -4.29 2.77 28.59
C ASN A 212 -3.64 1.93 27.48
N VAL A 213 -3.77 0.60 27.56
CA VAL A 213 -3.25 -0.35 26.55
C VAL A 213 -3.75 0.02 25.13
N GLU A 214 -4.94 0.62 25.07
CA GLU A 214 -5.61 1.08 23.86
C GLU A 214 -4.93 2.28 23.17
N GLU A 215 -4.35 3.20 23.94
CA GLU A 215 -3.57 4.33 23.43
C GLU A 215 -2.23 3.87 22.84
N ARG A 216 -1.55 2.94 23.52
CA ARG A 216 -0.30 2.33 23.02
C ARG A 216 -0.54 1.54 21.74
N GLY A 217 -1.66 0.80 21.68
CA GLY A 217 -2.08 0.08 20.48
C GLY A 217 -2.30 1.02 19.30
N SER A 218 -3.02 2.13 19.52
CA SER A 218 -3.30 3.12 18.46
C SER A 218 -2.04 3.85 17.98
N LEU A 219 -1.14 4.22 18.89
CA LEU A 219 0.15 4.83 18.51
C LEU A 219 0.98 3.88 17.64
N ARG A 220 1.05 2.60 18.01
CA ARG A 220 1.79 1.59 17.26
C ARG A 220 1.22 1.43 15.85
N VAL A 221 -0.12 1.42 15.71
CA VAL A 221 -0.80 1.36 14.40
C VAL A 221 -0.37 2.52 13.51
N ILE A 222 -0.46 3.74 14.03
CA ILE A 222 -0.17 4.96 13.27
C ILE A 222 1.29 5.00 12.84
N VAL A 223 2.22 4.68 13.74
CA VAL A 223 3.65 4.66 13.42
C VAL A 223 3.99 3.61 12.37
N ILE A 224 3.44 2.40 12.48
CA ILE A 224 3.67 1.35 11.48
C ILE A 224 3.13 1.79 10.12
N ASN A 225 1.88 2.28 10.06
CA ASN A 225 1.26 2.76 8.83
C ASN A 225 2.07 3.90 8.18
N LEU A 226 2.57 4.85 8.98
CA LEU A 226 3.43 5.93 8.51
C LEU A 226 4.74 5.40 7.93
N VAL A 227 5.39 4.46 8.63
CA VAL A 227 6.64 3.85 8.16
C VAL A 227 6.41 3.07 6.86
N VAL A 228 5.37 2.25 6.77
CA VAL A 228 5.02 1.53 5.54
C VAL A 228 4.82 2.50 4.40
N PHE A 229 4.07 3.58 4.61
CA PHE A 229 3.80 4.53 3.54
C PHE A 229 5.07 5.23 3.06
N LEU A 230 5.90 5.71 4.00
CA LEU A 230 7.12 6.42 3.68
C LEU A 230 8.16 5.52 3.02
N VAL A 231 8.32 4.27 3.48
CA VAL A 231 9.34 3.36 2.98
C VAL A 231 8.91 2.67 1.68
N CYS A 232 7.64 2.29 1.54
CA CYS A 232 7.17 1.51 0.39
C CYS A 232 6.70 2.39 -0.77
N PHE A 233 6.03 3.53 -0.52
CA PHE A 233 5.41 4.31 -1.62
C PHE A 233 6.21 5.55 -2.01
N THR A 234 6.84 6.24 -1.04
CA THR A 234 7.59 7.48 -1.34
C THR A 234 8.73 7.28 -2.35
N PRO A 235 9.57 6.23 -2.27
CA PRO A 235 10.64 6.03 -3.24
C PRO A 235 10.11 5.81 -4.66
N VAL A 236 8.96 5.14 -4.80
CA VAL A 236 8.32 4.91 -6.11
C VAL A 236 7.88 6.23 -6.74
N HIS A 237 7.15 7.05 -5.99
CA HIS A 237 6.64 8.33 -6.48
C HIS A 237 7.76 9.34 -6.76
N LEU A 238 8.83 9.34 -5.95
CA LEU A 238 10.05 10.07 -6.27
C LEU A 238 10.67 9.57 -7.59
N GLY A 239 10.74 8.25 -7.79
CA GLY A 239 11.24 7.65 -9.02
C GLY A 239 10.40 8.01 -10.24
N ILE A 240 9.07 8.04 -10.11
CA ILE A 240 8.13 8.45 -11.17
C ILE A 240 8.37 9.93 -11.53
N CYS A 241 8.48 10.81 -10.55
CA CYS A 241 8.80 12.22 -10.76
C CYS A 241 10.12 12.40 -11.53
N LEU A 242 11.19 11.74 -11.07
CA LEU A 242 12.51 11.81 -11.71
C LEU A 242 12.49 11.23 -13.13
N GLN A 243 11.80 10.11 -13.34
CA GLN A 243 11.66 9.49 -14.65
C GLN A 243 10.83 10.37 -15.61
N CYS A 244 9.85 11.12 -15.10
CA CYS A 244 9.13 12.12 -15.88
C CYS A 244 10.07 13.21 -16.39
N LEU A 245 10.98 13.73 -15.53
CA LEU A 245 12.00 14.71 -15.96
C LEU A 245 12.96 14.16 -17.02
N VAL A 246 13.30 12.87 -16.95
CA VAL A 246 14.08 12.19 -18.00
C VAL A 246 13.30 12.14 -19.32
N ARG A 247 12.01 11.78 -19.27
CA ARG A 247 11.12 11.70 -20.46
C ARG A 247 10.86 13.06 -21.09
N GLN A 248 10.80 14.14 -20.31
CA GLN A 248 10.65 15.51 -20.79
C GLN A 248 11.98 16.13 -21.26
N HIS A 249 13.05 15.33 -21.43
CA HIS A 249 14.37 15.78 -21.86
C HIS A 249 15.04 16.84 -20.97
N VAL A 250 14.57 17.01 -19.73
CA VAL A 250 15.21 17.90 -18.73
C VAL A 250 16.50 17.27 -18.23
N ILE A 251 16.49 15.95 -18.00
CA ILE A 251 17.67 15.18 -17.60
C ILE A 251 18.23 14.45 -18.83
N VAL A 252 19.38 14.93 -19.32
CA VAL A 252 19.96 14.46 -20.58
C VAL A 252 21.06 13.40 -20.42
N GLY A 253 21.85 13.45 -19.34
CA GLY A 253 23.04 12.60 -19.17
C GLY A 253 22.74 11.12 -18.95
N CYS A 254 23.42 10.24 -19.72
CA CYS A 254 23.16 8.79 -19.70
C CYS A 254 23.30 8.15 -18.32
N ARG A 255 24.34 8.50 -17.55
CA ARG A 255 24.53 7.97 -16.19
C ARG A 255 23.33 8.28 -15.29
N MET A 256 22.79 9.50 -15.37
CA MET A 256 21.65 9.91 -14.57
C MET A 256 20.37 9.18 -15.01
N LYS A 257 20.15 9.03 -16.32
CA LYS A 257 19.02 8.25 -16.87
C LYS A 257 19.06 6.79 -16.40
N GLN A 258 20.23 6.16 -16.45
CA GLN A 258 20.48 4.81 -15.96
C GLN A 258 20.20 4.68 -14.47
N THR A 259 20.74 5.60 -13.65
CA THR A 259 20.52 5.61 -12.20
C THR A 259 19.04 5.81 -11.85
N ILE A 260 18.33 6.71 -12.52
CA ILE A 260 16.90 6.95 -12.30
C ILE A 260 16.06 5.74 -12.70
N SER A 261 16.36 5.12 -13.85
CA SER A 261 15.68 3.89 -14.29
C SER A 261 15.87 2.76 -13.26
N LEU A 262 17.11 2.53 -12.82
CA LEU A 262 17.42 1.55 -11.78
C LEU A 262 16.69 1.87 -10.48
N PHE A 263 16.76 3.12 -10.03
CA PHE A 263 16.11 3.58 -8.80
C PHE A 263 14.61 3.34 -8.82
N LEU A 264 13.93 3.66 -9.93
CA LEU A 264 12.50 3.42 -10.10
C LEU A 264 12.17 1.92 -10.06
N GLN A 265 12.92 1.08 -10.80
CA GLN A 265 12.69 -0.37 -10.84
C GLN A 265 12.92 -1.04 -9.47
N VAL A 266 13.99 -0.64 -8.77
CA VAL A 266 14.29 -1.11 -7.42
C VAL A 266 13.22 -0.62 -6.45
N SER A 267 12.84 0.66 -6.49
CA SER A 267 11.80 1.22 -5.63
C SER A 267 10.46 0.51 -5.80
N MET A 268 10.03 0.23 -7.04
CA MET A 268 8.82 -0.56 -7.29
C MET A 268 8.92 -1.98 -6.69
N THR A 269 10.10 -2.59 -6.74
CA THR A 269 10.32 -3.91 -6.14
C THR A 269 10.25 -3.85 -4.62
N PHE A 270 10.86 -2.83 -4.00
CA PHE A 270 10.77 -2.59 -2.56
C PHE A 270 9.35 -2.27 -2.10
N ALA A 271 8.56 -1.56 -2.92
CA ALA A 271 7.18 -1.25 -2.62
C ALA A 271 6.33 -2.50 -2.39
N ASN A 272 6.65 -3.61 -3.07
CA ASN A 272 5.96 -4.89 -2.88
C ASN A 272 6.10 -5.44 -1.45
N LEU A 273 7.09 -4.98 -0.67
CA LEU A 273 7.22 -5.37 0.73
C LEU A 273 6.08 -4.81 1.60
N ASN A 274 5.29 -3.86 1.10
CA ASN A 274 4.11 -3.34 1.78
C ASN A 274 3.20 -4.50 2.23
N CYS A 275 2.97 -5.50 1.36
CA CYS A 275 2.06 -6.61 1.67
C CYS A 275 2.53 -7.47 2.86
N CYS A 276 3.85 -7.56 3.07
CA CYS A 276 4.42 -8.28 4.21
C CYS A 276 4.37 -7.43 5.48
N LEU A 277 4.65 -6.13 5.37
CA LEU A 277 4.65 -5.20 6.50
C LEU A 277 3.22 -4.95 7.02
N ASP A 278 2.25 -4.84 6.12
CA ASP A 278 0.82 -4.75 6.43
C ASP A 278 0.34 -6.03 7.13
N ALA A 279 0.83 -7.20 6.72
CA ALA A 279 0.50 -8.46 7.39
C ALA A 279 1.10 -8.59 8.81
N ILE A 280 2.31 -8.08 9.04
CA ILE A 280 2.93 -8.02 10.37
C ILE A 280 2.11 -7.11 11.29
N PHE A 281 1.60 -6.00 10.77
CA PHE A 281 0.66 -5.13 11.49
C PHE A 281 -0.59 -5.90 11.95
N TYR A 282 -1.19 -6.73 11.10
CA TYR A 282 -2.35 -7.55 11.48
C TYR A 282 -2.02 -8.60 12.52
N TYR A 283 -0.86 -9.25 12.44
CA TYR A 283 -0.48 -10.23 13.47
C TYR A 283 -0.45 -9.59 14.87
N PHE A 284 0.14 -8.40 14.99
CA PHE A 284 0.18 -7.69 16.27
C PHE A 284 -1.18 -7.12 16.69
N ALA A 285 -2.01 -6.68 15.75
CA ALA A 285 -3.38 -6.24 16.04
C ALA A 285 -4.27 -7.41 16.46
N ALA A 286 -4.21 -8.54 15.75
CA ALA A 286 -4.95 -9.77 16.06
C ALA A 286 -4.52 -10.38 17.39
N LYS A 287 -3.22 -10.35 17.73
CA LYS A 287 -2.74 -10.76 19.06
C LYS A 287 -3.36 -9.91 20.18
N GLU A 288 -3.50 -8.62 19.95
CA GLU A 288 -4.16 -7.69 20.88
C GLU A 288 -5.67 -7.98 20.99
N PHE A 289 -6.36 -8.22 19.87
CA PHE A 289 -7.79 -8.58 19.85
C PHE A 289 -8.08 -9.95 20.48
N CYS A 290 -7.29 -10.98 20.17
CA CYS A 290 -7.42 -12.31 20.76
C CYS A 290 -7.15 -12.29 22.26
N LYS A 291 -6.13 -11.54 22.71
CA LYS A 291 -5.86 -11.37 24.14
C LYS A 291 -7.04 -10.72 24.86
N ARG A 292 -7.67 -9.71 24.25
CA ARG A 292 -8.87 -9.05 24.78
C ARG A 292 -10.11 -9.94 24.79
N ALA A 293 -10.33 -10.74 23.74
CA ALA A 293 -11.44 -11.70 23.67
C ALA A 293 -11.30 -12.80 24.72
N HIS A 294 -10.08 -13.29 24.94
CA HIS A 294 -9.76 -14.22 26.01
C HIS A 294 -9.95 -13.59 27.40
N LEU A 295 -9.48 -12.34 27.60
CA LEU A 295 -9.66 -11.63 28.87
C LEU A 295 -11.14 -11.38 29.19
N LYS A 296 -11.94 -10.98 28.19
CA LYS A 296 -13.39 -10.82 28.34
C LYS A 296 -14.09 -12.12 28.73
N ARG A 297 -13.75 -13.23 28.08
CA ARG A 297 -14.27 -14.56 28.47
C ARG A 297 -13.91 -14.92 29.89
N VAL A 298 -12.67 -14.68 30.32
CA VAL A 298 -12.23 -14.95 31.69
C VAL A 298 -12.97 -14.05 32.69
N MET A 299 -13.18 -12.77 32.38
CA MET A 299 -13.96 -11.86 33.22
C MET A 299 -15.44 -12.26 33.31
N GLU A 300 -16.08 -12.61 32.19
CA GLU A 300 -17.47 -13.10 32.17
C GLU A 300 -17.62 -14.39 33.00
N LEU A 301 -16.65 -15.30 32.94
CA LEU A 301 -16.63 -16.51 33.76
C LEU A 301 -16.47 -16.22 35.27
N ILE A 302 -15.64 -15.22 35.63
CA ILE A 302 -15.46 -14.78 37.02
C ILE A 302 -16.74 -14.11 37.55
N GLU A 303 -17.42 -13.29 36.73
CA GLU A 303 -18.70 -12.66 37.07
C GLU A 303 -19.80 -13.70 37.32
N ILE A 304 -19.89 -14.72 36.46
CA ILE A 304 -20.84 -15.84 36.62
C ILE A 304 -20.54 -16.63 37.90
N GLN A 305 -19.28 -16.93 38.20
CA GLN A 305 -18.91 -17.62 39.45
C GLN A 305 -19.16 -16.77 40.70
N GLY A 306 -18.93 -15.45 40.65
CA GLY A 306 -19.23 -14.53 41.76
C GLY A 306 -20.72 -14.41 42.07
N THR A 307 -21.57 -14.49 41.04
CA THR A 307 -23.05 -14.44 41.20
C THR A 307 -23.62 -15.75 41.75
N THR A 308 -22.93 -16.88 41.56
CA THR A 308 -23.35 -18.21 42.06
C THR A 308 -23.01 -18.41 43.55
N LEU A 309 -22.12 -17.59 44.11
CA LEU A 309 -21.68 -17.63 45.52
C LEU A 309 -22.48 -16.70 46.45
N GLN A 310 -23.50 -16.01 45.94
CA GLN A 310 -24.40 -15.14 46.72
C GLN A 310 -25.82 -15.70 46.92
N PHE A 311 -26.06 -16.96 46.56
CA PHE A 311 -27.31 -17.68 46.86
C PHE A 311 -27.04 -18.92 47.71
#